data_AF-A0A2G4FN70-F1
#
_entry.id   AF-A0A2G4FN70-F1
#
_cell.length_a   1.000
_cell.length_b   1.000
_cell.length_c   1.000
_cell.angle_alpha   90.00
_cell.angle_beta   90.00
_cell.angle_gamma   90.00
#
_symmetry.space_group_name_H-M   'P 1'
#
loop_
_entity.id
_entity.type
_entity.pdbx_description
1 polymer ?
#
loop_
_entity_poly.entity_id
_entity_poly.type
_entity_poly.pdbx_seq_one_letter_code
_entity_poly.pdbx_strand_id
1 'polypeptide(L)'
;MTSPVSIFFDISLPNASTWFYFSLLLACALFFKFNRFLSFRNLDILSIFFFMPGFLLLLEGGHDDRIYFSWLLLSCLFWLVRCLLDLVLERRPAFKPNLNVPGMLLLAFAFYFSLVAVAVREPNLPDQRETRPQTPIDKIREHGEKIIENRGGAEVDVSKLRLWVERGLTLFCHLLIAVGLILVCWFHYDDYHLGFACATLYFLLPYTYLMMPYTGLKIGRWDHSWLMALMIWALVFHNKPIVSGILMGLSF
;
A
#
# COMPACT_ATOMS: atom_id res chain seq x y z
N MET A 1 -33.66 -23.33 6.73
CA MET A 1 -33.74 -22.83 5.35
C MET A 1 -32.69 -21.75 5.20
N THR A 2 -31.56 -22.05 4.57
CA THR A 2 -30.54 -21.05 4.23
C THR A 2 -31.11 -20.17 3.11
N SER A 3 -31.33 -18.89 3.36
CA SER A 3 -31.70 -17.94 2.31
C SER A 3 -30.68 -18.08 1.17
N PRO A 4 -31.12 -18.25 -0.10
CA PRO A 4 -30.18 -18.31 -1.21
C PRO A 4 -29.57 -16.91 -1.34
N VAL A 5 -28.38 -16.71 -0.78
CA VAL A 5 -27.59 -15.54 -1.11
C VAL A 5 -27.32 -15.65 -2.61
N SER A 6 -27.89 -14.71 -3.37
CA SER A 6 -27.77 -14.71 -4.82
C SER A 6 -26.29 -14.70 -5.23
N ILE A 7 -25.95 -15.44 -6.30
CA ILE A 7 -24.58 -15.51 -6.84
C ILE A 7 -23.99 -14.12 -7.15
N PHE A 8 -24.84 -13.11 -7.39
CA PHE A 8 -24.42 -11.72 -7.59
C PHE A 8 -23.81 -11.07 -6.34
N PHE A 9 -24.07 -11.61 -5.14
CA PHE A 9 -23.52 -11.11 -3.89
C PHE A 9 -22.45 -12.04 -3.28
N ASP A 10 -22.29 -13.25 -3.83
CA ASP A 10 -21.26 -14.23 -3.48
C ASP A 10 -19.92 -13.89 -4.15
N ILE A 11 -19.37 -12.74 -3.75
CA ILE A 11 -18.07 -12.25 -4.23
C ILE A 11 -16.98 -12.90 -3.38
N SER A 12 -16.29 -13.87 -3.96
CA SER A 12 -15.05 -14.41 -3.40
C SER A 12 -13.91 -13.39 -3.55
N LEU A 13 -13.14 -13.24 -2.47
CA LEU A 13 -11.98 -12.37 -2.48
C LEU A 13 -10.88 -13.00 -3.35
N PRO A 14 -10.26 -12.26 -4.28
CA PRO A 14 -9.21 -12.83 -5.12
C PRO A 14 -7.96 -13.16 -4.29
N ASN A 15 -7.26 -14.23 -4.65
CA ASN A 15 -5.95 -14.54 -4.07
C ASN A 15 -4.93 -13.42 -4.41
N ALA A 16 -3.89 -13.24 -3.58
CA ALA A 16 -2.85 -12.23 -3.76
C ALA A 16 -2.11 -12.34 -5.11
N SER A 17 -1.90 -13.56 -5.61
CA SER A 17 -1.33 -13.77 -6.95
C SER A 17 -2.25 -13.27 -8.06
N THR A 18 -3.55 -13.52 -7.96
CA THR A 18 -4.56 -13.01 -8.90
C THR A 18 -4.59 -11.49 -8.91
N TRP A 19 -4.58 -10.87 -7.73
CA TRP A 19 -4.47 -9.41 -7.59
C TRP A 19 -3.20 -8.87 -8.24
N PHE A 20 -2.06 -9.51 -8.04
CA PHE A 20 -0.80 -9.14 -8.67
C PHE A 20 -0.89 -9.14 -10.21
N TYR A 21 -1.34 -10.23 -10.82
CA TYR A 21 -1.39 -10.32 -12.28
C TYR A 21 -2.38 -9.34 -12.90
N PHE A 22 -3.57 -9.17 -12.30
CA PHE A 22 -4.55 -8.20 -12.81
C PHE A 22 -4.12 -6.75 -12.62
N SER A 23 -3.52 -6.41 -11.47
CA SER A 23 -2.99 -5.07 -11.26
C SER A 23 -1.84 -4.75 -12.22
N LEU A 24 -0.92 -5.70 -12.46
CA LEU A 24 0.18 -5.56 -13.41
C LEU A 24 -0.34 -5.36 -14.84
N LEU A 25 -1.27 -6.20 -15.30
CA LEU A 25 -1.85 -6.09 -16.63
C LEU A 25 -2.55 -4.74 -16.82
N LEU A 26 -3.33 -4.32 -15.82
CA LEU A 26 -4.04 -3.05 -15.87
C LEU A 26 -3.06 -1.86 -15.80
N ALA A 27 -1.99 -1.94 -15.02
CA ALA A 27 -0.95 -0.91 -14.97
C ALA A 27 -0.29 -0.74 -16.34
N CYS A 28 0.03 -1.86 -17.00
CA CYS A 28 0.54 -1.86 -18.37
C CYS A 28 -0.47 -1.18 -19.32
N ALA A 29 -1.74 -1.57 -19.30
CA ALA A 29 -2.76 -0.99 -20.18
C ALA A 29 -2.91 0.54 -19.99
N LEU A 30 -2.94 1.02 -18.75
CA LEU A 30 -3.21 2.41 -18.42
C LEU A 30 -2.00 3.33 -18.57
N PHE A 31 -0.80 2.83 -18.29
CA PHE A 31 0.39 3.66 -18.19
C PHE A 31 1.45 3.39 -19.27
N PHE A 32 1.46 2.25 -19.96
CA PHE A 32 2.45 2.00 -21.01
C PHE A 32 2.24 2.85 -22.26
N LYS A 33 3.33 3.37 -22.83
CA LYS A 33 3.30 3.84 -24.22
C LYS A 33 3.68 2.68 -25.12
N PHE A 34 2.70 2.10 -25.80
CA PHE A 34 2.91 0.96 -26.71
C PHE A 34 3.76 1.31 -27.93
N ASN A 35 3.75 2.57 -28.38
CA ASN A 35 4.62 3.02 -29.48
C ASN A 35 6.12 2.97 -29.12
N ARG A 36 6.47 2.91 -27.83
CA ARG A 36 7.85 2.80 -27.36
C ARG A 36 7.94 1.84 -26.18
N PHE A 37 7.88 0.55 -26.49
CA PHE A 37 7.78 -0.51 -25.50
C PHE A 37 8.90 -0.48 -24.46
N LEU A 38 10.17 -0.43 -24.88
CA LEU A 38 11.36 -0.43 -24.01
C LEU A 38 11.77 0.97 -23.51
N SER A 39 10.80 1.83 -23.20
CA SER A 39 11.08 3.13 -22.58
C SER A 39 11.46 2.95 -21.11
N PHE A 40 12.42 3.74 -20.59
CA PHE A 40 12.76 3.78 -19.16
C PHE A 40 11.52 3.95 -18.27
N ARG A 41 10.55 4.76 -18.68
CA ARG A 41 9.28 4.92 -17.96
C ARG A 41 8.45 3.62 -17.88
N ASN A 42 8.39 2.84 -18.96
CA ASN A 42 7.65 1.57 -18.94
C ASN A 42 8.41 0.53 -18.09
N LEU A 43 9.75 0.55 -18.12
CA LEU A 43 10.58 -0.25 -17.22
C LEU A 43 10.37 0.15 -15.76
N ASP A 44 10.30 1.45 -15.46
CA ASP A 44 10.02 1.97 -14.12
C ASP A 44 8.63 1.54 -13.63
N ILE A 45 7.61 1.52 -14.50
CA ILE A 45 6.28 0.98 -14.15
C ILE A 45 6.37 -0.51 -13.80
N LEU A 46 7.08 -1.32 -14.59
CA LEU A 46 7.28 -2.75 -14.30
C LEU A 46 8.09 -2.99 -13.04
N SER A 47 9.13 -2.17 -12.79
CA SER A 47 10.02 -2.36 -11.65
C SER A 47 9.35 -2.06 -10.31
N ILE A 48 8.28 -1.26 -10.28
CA ILE A 48 7.47 -1.11 -9.05
C ILE A 48 6.82 -2.45 -8.66
N PHE A 49 6.50 -3.30 -9.64
CA PHE A 49 5.95 -4.63 -9.41
C PHE A 49 7.01 -5.69 -9.07
N PHE A 50 8.31 -5.39 -9.17
CA PHE A 50 9.37 -6.37 -8.91
C PHE A 50 9.45 -6.81 -7.46
N PHE A 51 9.01 -6.02 -6.48
CA PHE A 51 8.98 -6.50 -5.09
C PHE A 51 7.93 -7.59 -4.86
N MET A 52 6.87 -7.63 -5.68
CA MET A 52 5.70 -8.47 -5.47
C MET A 52 6.00 -9.98 -5.53
N PRO A 53 6.77 -10.51 -6.51
CA PRO A 53 7.21 -11.90 -6.46
C PRO A 53 7.93 -12.27 -5.17
N GLY A 54 8.79 -11.39 -4.65
CA GLY A 54 9.48 -11.60 -3.36
C GLY A 54 8.51 -11.71 -2.19
N PHE A 55 7.49 -10.85 -2.13
CA PHE A 55 6.44 -10.95 -1.11
C PHE A 55 5.54 -12.18 -1.29
N LEU A 56 5.21 -12.57 -2.51
CA LEU A 56 4.41 -13.78 -2.76
C LEU A 56 5.14 -15.06 -2.33
N LEU A 57 6.46 -15.14 -2.56
CA LEU A 57 7.28 -16.26 -2.07
C LEU A 57 7.35 -16.29 -0.54
N LEU A 58 7.43 -15.11 0.09
CA LEU A 58 7.35 -14.99 1.56
C LEU A 58 6.01 -15.48 2.10
N LEU A 59 4.91 -15.24 1.37
CA LEU A 59 3.55 -15.62 1.75
C LEU A 59 3.27 -17.12 1.63
N GLU A 60 3.78 -17.76 0.58
CA GLU A 60 3.58 -19.18 0.34
C GLU A 60 4.21 -20.01 1.47
N GLY A 61 5.42 -19.62 1.91
CA GLY A 61 6.20 -20.35 2.90
C GLY A 61 6.72 -21.68 2.34
N GLY A 62 7.95 -22.07 2.70
CA GLY A 62 8.51 -23.37 2.32
C GLY A 62 9.61 -23.36 1.24
N HIS A 63 9.99 -22.19 0.73
CA HIS A 63 11.26 -22.02 0.00
C HIS A 63 12.39 -21.62 0.95
N ASP A 64 13.64 -21.84 0.56
CA ASP A 64 14.82 -21.35 1.30
C ASP A 64 14.69 -19.83 1.51
N ASP A 65 14.78 -19.40 2.77
CA ASP A 65 14.60 -18.00 3.18
C ASP A 65 15.45 -17.04 2.36
N ARG A 66 16.61 -17.53 1.93
CA ARG A 66 17.59 -16.80 1.14
C ARG A 66 17.05 -16.35 -0.21
N ILE A 67 16.15 -17.11 -0.84
CA ILE A 67 15.66 -16.81 -2.20
C ILE A 67 14.81 -15.54 -2.19
N TYR A 68 13.78 -15.48 -1.34
CA TYR A 68 12.89 -14.32 -1.33
C TYR A 68 13.60 -13.08 -0.77
N PHE A 69 14.46 -13.21 0.25
CA PHE A 69 15.25 -12.08 0.74
C PHE A 69 16.25 -11.57 -0.31
N SER A 70 16.90 -12.47 -1.07
CA SER A 70 17.78 -12.07 -2.17
C SER A 70 17.00 -11.34 -3.26
N TRP A 71 15.80 -11.81 -3.60
CA TRP A 71 14.94 -11.14 -4.57
C TRP A 71 14.54 -9.73 -4.14
N LEU A 72 14.12 -9.56 -2.88
CA LEU A 72 13.79 -8.25 -2.31
C LEU A 72 15.02 -7.33 -2.28
N LEU A 73 16.19 -7.87 -1.89
CA LEU A 73 17.45 -7.12 -1.87
C LEU A 73 17.85 -6.65 -3.27
N LEU A 74 17.76 -7.53 -4.28
CA LEU A 74 18.04 -7.17 -5.68
C LEU A 74 17.06 -6.13 -6.21
N SER A 75 15.78 -6.21 -5.83
CA SER A 75 14.77 -5.21 -6.18
C SER A 75 15.10 -3.84 -5.57
N CYS A 76 15.51 -3.80 -4.30
CA CYS A 76 16.00 -2.57 -3.65
C CYS A 76 17.25 -2.03 -4.34
N LEU A 77 18.22 -2.89 -4.65
CA LEU A 77 19.46 -2.49 -5.32
C LEU A 77 19.18 -1.92 -6.72
N PHE A 78 18.25 -2.51 -7.46
CA PHE A 78 17.80 -2.00 -8.74
C PHE A 78 17.27 -0.56 -8.61
N TRP A 79 16.38 -0.30 -7.65
CA TRP A 79 15.84 1.04 -7.41
C TRP A 79 16.90 2.04 -6.96
N LEU A 80 17.84 1.63 -6.10
CA LEU A 80 18.95 2.46 -5.70
C LEU A 80 19.80 2.87 -6.91
N VAL A 81 20.20 1.91 -7.74
CA VAL A 81 20.96 2.18 -8.98
C VAL A 81 20.14 3.08 -9.90
N ARG A 82 18.84 2.82 -10.05
CA ARG A 82 17.96 3.63 -10.89
C ARG A 82 17.88 5.08 -10.42
N CYS A 83 17.75 5.33 -9.12
CA CYS A 83 17.76 6.67 -8.52
C CYS A 83 19.12 7.37 -8.72
N LEU A 84 20.24 6.64 -8.64
CA LEU A 84 21.57 7.19 -8.94
C LEU A 84 21.71 7.56 -10.43
N LEU A 85 21.16 6.74 -11.33
CA LEU A 85 21.14 7.03 -12.76
C LEU A 85 20.27 8.26 -13.09
N ASP A 86 19.20 8.52 -12.33
CA ASP A 86 18.39 9.74 -12.48
C ASP A 86 19.18 11.04 -12.22
N LEU A 87 20.30 10.97 -11.48
CA LEU A 87 21.19 12.13 -11.29
C LEU A 87 22.01 12.46 -12.53
N VAL A 88 22.24 11.47 -13.41
CA VAL A 88 23.05 11.60 -14.63
C VAL A 88 22.18 11.86 -15.85
N LEU A 89 20.95 11.36 -15.86
CA LEU A 89 20.02 11.49 -16.98
C LEU A 89 19.38 12.88 -17.00
N GLU A 90 19.51 13.60 -18.11
CA GLU A 90 18.79 14.85 -18.33
C GLU A 90 17.27 14.66 -18.25
N ARG A 91 16.57 15.64 -17.66
CA ARG A 91 15.11 15.63 -17.48
C ARG A 91 14.43 15.44 -18.83
N ARG A 92 13.69 14.33 -18.96
CA ARG A 92 12.84 14.08 -20.13
C ARG A 92 11.44 14.66 -19.90
N PRO A 93 10.75 15.12 -20.97
CA PRO A 93 9.38 15.58 -20.85
C PRO A 93 8.47 14.48 -20.28
N ALA A 94 7.66 14.83 -19.29
CA ALA A 94 6.74 13.89 -18.64
C ALA A 94 5.68 13.41 -19.63
N PHE A 95 5.59 12.10 -19.84
CA PHE A 95 4.58 11.51 -20.71
C PHE A 95 3.27 11.31 -19.95
N LYS A 96 2.21 11.96 -20.42
CA LYS A 96 0.86 11.82 -19.87
C LYS A 96 0.39 10.35 -19.91
N PRO A 97 -0.36 9.88 -18.89
CA PRO A 97 -1.02 8.57 -18.89
C PRO A 97 -1.90 8.35 -20.12
N ASN A 98 -2.32 7.10 -20.38
CA ASN A 98 -3.25 6.82 -21.49
C ASN A 98 -4.70 7.15 -21.13
N LEU A 99 -5.01 7.27 -19.83
CA LEU A 99 -6.34 7.58 -19.33
C LEU A 99 -6.47 9.07 -18.98
N ASN A 100 -7.67 9.64 -19.17
CA ASN A 100 -7.97 11.01 -18.77
C ASN A 100 -8.17 11.13 -17.24
N VAL A 101 -8.17 12.36 -16.71
CA VAL A 101 -8.30 12.60 -15.25
C VAL A 101 -9.62 12.07 -14.67
N PRO A 102 -10.80 12.30 -15.28
CA PRO A 102 -12.04 11.74 -14.76
C PRO A 102 -12.01 10.22 -14.65
N GLY A 103 -11.44 9.52 -15.65
CA GLY A 103 -11.26 8.07 -15.63
C GLY A 103 -10.29 7.62 -14.55
N MET A 104 -9.16 8.32 -14.37
CA MET A 104 -8.20 8.04 -13.29
C MET A 104 -8.83 8.22 -11.92
N LEU A 105 -9.58 9.31 -11.70
CA LEU A 105 -10.31 9.56 -10.46
C LEU A 105 -11.32 8.45 -10.15
N LEU A 106 -12.15 8.10 -11.13
CA LEU A 106 -13.12 7.01 -10.98
C LEU A 106 -12.42 5.71 -10.58
N LEU A 107 -11.31 5.39 -11.25
CA LEU A 107 -10.56 4.17 -10.99
C LEU A 107 -9.89 4.19 -9.60
N ALA A 108 -9.29 5.31 -9.21
CA ALA A 108 -8.70 5.48 -7.88
C ALA A 108 -9.75 5.32 -6.77
N PHE A 109 -10.93 5.91 -6.94
CA PHE A 109 -12.05 5.70 -6.02
C PHE A 109 -12.50 4.23 -6.00
N ALA A 110 -12.65 3.60 -7.16
CA ALA A 110 -13.05 2.20 -7.25
C ALA A 110 -12.07 1.27 -6.51
N PHE A 111 -10.76 1.48 -6.65
CA PHE A 111 -9.76 0.71 -5.89
C PHE A 111 -9.80 1.01 -4.40
N TYR A 112 -9.91 2.28 -4.01
CA TYR A 112 -10.02 2.64 -2.59
C TYR A 112 -11.26 2.01 -1.93
N PHE A 113 -12.44 2.10 -2.57
CA PHE A 113 -13.66 1.47 -2.06
C PHE A 113 -13.56 -0.06 -2.09
N SER A 114 -12.82 -0.63 -3.04
CA SER A 114 -12.52 -2.06 -3.06
C SER A 114 -11.65 -2.46 -1.86
N LEU A 115 -10.66 -1.66 -1.46
CA LEU A 115 -9.90 -1.88 -0.22
C LEU A 115 -10.81 -1.82 1.02
N VAL A 116 -11.75 -0.86 1.07
CA VAL A 116 -12.75 -0.81 2.15
C VAL A 116 -13.62 -2.07 2.14
N ALA A 117 -14.07 -2.52 0.97
CA ALA A 117 -14.88 -3.73 0.85
C ALA A 117 -14.11 -4.99 1.31
N VAL A 118 -12.83 -5.08 0.96
CA VAL A 118 -11.92 -6.14 1.43
C VAL A 118 -11.77 -6.09 2.95
N ALA A 119 -11.56 -4.90 3.53
CA ALA A 119 -11.48 -4.69 4.97
C ALA A 119 -12.74 -5.11 5.73
N VAL A 120 -13.91 -5.13 5.07
CA VAL A 120 -15.18 -5.54 5.66
C VAL A 120 -15.43 -7.05 5.45
N ARG A 121 -15.05 -7.59 4.29
CA ARG A 121 -15.39 -8.98 3.89
C ARG A 121 -14.40 -10.03 4.36
N GLU A 122 -13.13 -9.68 4.58
CA GLU A 122 -12.15 -10.68 4.98
C GLU A 122 -12.48 -11.29 6.35
N PRO A 123 -12.46 -12.64 6.46
CA PRO A 123 -12.75 -13.31 7.70
C PRO A 123 -11.74 -12.89 8.77
N ASN A 124 -12.23 -12.52 9.94
CA ASN A 124 -11.40 -12.12 11.06
C ASN A 124 -10.63 -13.36 11.57
N LEU A 125 -9.37 -13.50 11.12
CA LEU A 125 -8.48 -14.53 11.63
C LEU A 125 -8.08 -14.21 13.08
N PRO A 126 -7.95 -15.22 13.96
CA PRO A 126 -7.54 -15.02 15.34
C PRO A 126 -6.19 -14.31 15.42
N ASP A 127 -6.01 -13.58 16.53
CA ASP A 127 -4.94 -12.63 16.75
C ASP A 127 -3.54 -13.23 16.50
N GLN A 128 -2.89 -12.82 15.40
CA GLN A 128 -1.67 -13.47 14.89
C GLN A 128 -0.37 -12.99 15.59
N ARG A 129 -0.49 -12.45 16.81
CA ARG A 129 0.63 -11.89 17.60
C ARG A 129 1.72 -12.93 17.87
N GLU A 130 1.35 -14.18 18.09
CA GLU A 130 2.28 -15.24 18.53
C GLU A 130 3.37 -15.56 17.48
N THR A 131 3.07 -15.36 16.21
CA THR A 131 3.99 -15.71 15.10
C THR A 131 4.82 -14.53 14.58
N ARG A 132 4.62 -13.30 15.10
CA ARG A 132 5.26 -12.09 14.53
C ARG A 132 6.29 -11.47 15.48
N PRO A 133 7.38 -10.86 14.94
CA PRO A 133 8.32 -10.08 15.74
C PRO A 133 7.63 -8.88 16.41
N GLN A 134 7.73 -8.79 17.73
CA GLN A 134 7.13 -7.71 18.53
C GLN A 134 7.87 -6.38 18.31
N THR A 135 7.12 -5.29 18.13
CA THR A 135 7.68 -3.93 18.10
C THR A 135 7.48 -3.18 19.41
N PRO A 136 8.19 -2.06 19.63
CA PRO A 136 7.96 -1.21 20.82
C PRO A 136 6.49 -0.76 20.96
N ILE A 137 5.80 -0.52 19.84
CA ILE A 137 4.38 -0.18 19.80
C ILE A 137 3.53 -1.32 20.37
N ASP A 138 3.87 -2.57 20.07
CA ASP A 138 3.13 -3.73 20.58
C ASP A 138 3.22 -3.83 22.11
N LYS A 139 4.39 -3.50 22.71
CA LYS A 139 4.59 -3.52 24.17
C LYS A 139 3.79 -2.43 24.89
N ILE A 140 3.81 -1.20 24.36
CA ILE A 140 3.01 -0.09 24.91
C ILE A 140 1.52 -0.40 24.77
N ARG A 141 1.12 -1.01 23.65
CA ARG A 141 -0.26 -1.42 23.39
C ARG A 141 -0.72 -2.50 24.35
N GLU A 142 0.07 -3.55 24.59
CA GLU A 142 -0.26 -4.62 25.53
C GLU A 142 -0.47 -4.07 26.95
N HIS A 143 0.33 -3.08 27.36
CA HIS A 143 0.15 -2.40 28.63
C HIS A 143 -1.18 -1.64 28.70
N GLY A 144 -1.55 -0.94 27.62
CA GLY A 144 -2.84 -0.24 27.51
C GLY A 144 -4.04 -1.18 27.56
N GLU A 145 -3.99 -2.31 26.84
CA GLU A 145 -5.05 -3.33 26.83
C GLU A 145 -5.28 -3.90 28.25
N LYS A 146 -4.21 -4.25 28.97
CA LYS A 146 -4.30 -4.72 30.36
C LYS A 146 -4.91 -3.69 31.32
N ILE A 147 -4.69 -2.40 31.10
CA ILE A 147 -5.32 -1.33 31.91
C ILE A 147 -6.81 -1.26 31.63
N ILE A 148 -7.22 -1.39 30.36
CA ILE A 148 -8.62 -1.34 29.94
C ILE A 148 -9.37 -2.56 30.49
N GLU A 149 -8.80 -3.77 30.37
CA GLU A 149 -9.40 -4.99 30.93
C GLU A 149 -9.56 -4.91 32.45
N ASN A 150 -8.58 -4.35 33.16
CA ASN A 150 -8.65 -4.18 34.62
C ASN A 150 -9.65 -3.10 35.09
N ARG A 151 -10.00 -2.14 34.23
CA ARG A 151 -10.93 -1.03 34.57
C ARG A 151 -12.32 -1.16 33.96
N GLY A 152 -12.48 -1.96 32.91
CA GLY A 152 -13.71 -2.08 32.13
C GLY A 152 -14.73 -2.97 32.83
N GLY A 153 -15.77 -2.36 33.39
CA GLY A 153 -16.95 -3.08 33.91
C GLY A 153 -17.95 -3.53 32.84
N ALA A 154 -17.66 -3.29 31.56
CA ALA A 154 -18.51 -3.68 30.43
C ALA A 154 -17.76 -4.68 29.54
N GLU A 155 -18.48 -5.70 29.07
CA GLU A 155 -18.05 -6.78 28.16
C GLU A 155 -17.74 -6.22 26.75
N VAL A 156 -16.81 -5.28 26.65
CA VAL A 156 -16.36 -4.70 25.38
C VAL A 156 -15.41 -5.69 24.73
N ASP A 157 -15.76 -6.14 23.53
CA ASP A 157 -14.91 -6.98 22.71
C ASP A 157 -13.71 -6.16 22.18
N VAL A 158 -12.66 -6.07 23.01
CA VAL A 158 -11.41 -5.35 22.72
C VAL A 158 -10.79 -5.82 21.40
N SER A 159 -10.95 -7.10 21.05
CA SER A 159 -10.42 -7.67 19.82
C SER A 159 -11.10 -7.10 18.57
N LYS A 160 -12.42 -6.97 18.58
CA LYS A 160 -13.19 -6.35 17.48
C LYS A 160 -12.89 -4.86 17.37
N LEU A 161 -12.86 -4.14 18.49
CA LEU A 161 -12.55 -2.71 18.49
C LEU A 161 -11.16 -2.48 17.88
N ARG A 162 -10.16 -3.24 18.33
CA ARG A 162 -8.78 -3.17 17.81
C ARG A 162 -8.73 -3.43 16.32
N LEU A 163 -9.40 -4.48 15.84
CA LEU A 163 -9.42 -4.81 14.42
C LEU A 163 -9.92 -3.64 13.56
N TRP A 164 -11.03 -3.01 13.96
CA TRP A 164 -11.60 -1.89 13.21
C TRP A 164 -10.77 -0.61 13.30
N VAL A 165 -10.14 -0.36 14.45
CA VAL A 165 -9.20 0.77 14.61
C VAL A 165 -7.99 0.58 13.69
N GLU A 166 -7.36 -0.60 13.69
CA GLU A 166 -6.18 -0.86 12.86
C GLU A 166 -6.51 -0.82 11.36
N ARG A 167 -7.64 -1.42 10.92
CA ARG A 167 -8.10 -1.35 9.53
C ARG A 167 -8.46 0.08 9.12
N GLY A 168 -9.19 0.81 9.97
CA GLY A 168 -9.56 2.21 9.73
C GLY A 168 -8.36 3.14 9.61
N LEU A 169 -7.37 2.98 10.50
CA LEU A 169 -6.13 3.75 10.46
C LEU A 169 -5.31 3.44 9.21
N THR A 170 -5.21 2.16 8.82
CA THR A 170 -4.54 1.75 7.58
C THR A 170 -5.19 2.40 6.36
N LEU A 171 -6.52 2.34 6.25
CA LEU A 171 -7.27 2.96 5.14
C LEU A 171 -7.08 4.48 5.09
N PHE A 172 -7.12 5.13 6.26
CA PHE A 172 -6.85 6.56 6.37
C PHE A 172 -5.42 6.92 5.92
N CYS A 173 -4.42 6.13 6.30
CA CYS A 173 -3.05 6.31 5.84
C CYS A 173 -2.92 6.13 4.32
N HIS A 174 -3.57 5.13 3.71
CA HIS A 174 -3.56 4.99 2.25
C HIS A 174 -4.20 6.21 1.56
N LEU A 175 -5.27 6.76 2.10
CA LEU A 175 -5.88 7.98 1.59
C LEU A 175 -4.93 9.19 1.70
N LEU A 176 -4.27 9.35 2.86
CA LEU A 176 -3.27 10.39 3.07
C LEU A 176 -2.09 10.29 2.11
N ILE A 177 -1.64 9.07 1.80
CA ILE A 177 -0.57 8.85 0.81
C ILE A 177 -1.02 9.27 -0.58
N ALA A 178 -2.22 8.85 -1.01
CA ALA A 178 -2.76 9.22 -2.32
C ALA A 178 -2.94 10.73 -2.47
N VAL A 179 -3.48 11.40 -1.44
CA VAL A 179 -3.61 12.87 -1.41
C VAL A 179 -2.23 13.53 -1.43
N GLY A 180 -1.28 13.03 -0.63
CA GLY A 180 0.09 13.54 -0.59
C GLY A 180 0.80 13.43 -1.94
N LEU A 181 0.63 12.32 -2.66
CA LEU A 181 1.18 12.14 -4.02
C LEU A 181 0.59 13.16 -5.01
N ILE A 182 -0.72 13.43 -4.93
CA ILE A 182 -1.37 14.45 -5.78
C ILE A 182 -0.82 15.83 -5.45
N LEU A 183 -0.72 16.18 -4.16
CA LEU A 183 -0.25 17.48 -3.71
C LEU A 183 1.23 17.72 -4.05
N VAL A 184 2.10 16.71 -3.93
CA VAL A 184 3.50 16.80 -4.36
C VAL A 184 3.56 17.09 -5.86
N CYS A 185 2.80 16.36 -6.67
CA CYS A 185 2.83 16.57 -8.12
C CYS A 185 2.30 17.94 -8.52
N TRP A 186 1.25 18.40 -7.84
CA TRP A 186 0.70 19.73 -8.06
C TRP A 186 1.69 20.82 -7.63
N PHE A 187 2.18 20.79 -6.38
CA PHE A 187 3.00 21.87 -5.84
C PHE A 187 4.41 21.94 -6.44
N HIS A 188 4.97 20.82 -6.90
CA HIS A 188 6.35 20.77 -7.37
C HIS A 188 6.50 20.74 -8.89
N TYR A 189 5.52 20.19 -9.61
CA TYR A 189 5.61 19.98 -11.06
C TYR A 189 4.56 20.77 -11.85
N ASP A 190 3.67 21.50 -11.16
CA ASP A 190 2.51 22.19 -11.76
C ASP A 190 1.66 21.28 -12.66
N ASP A 191 1.73 19.95 -12.44
CA ASP A 191 1.04 18.93 -13.22
C ASP A 191 0.19 18.03 -12.32
N TYR A 192 -1.06 18.46 -12.13
CA TYR A 192 -2.05 17.68 -11.39
C TYR A 192 -2.44 16.38 -12.12
N HIS A 193 -2.29 16.29 -13.45
CA HIS A 193 -2.58 15.04 -14.18
C HIS A 193 -1.62 13.93 -13.74
N LEU A 194 -0.34 14.26 -13.54
CA LEU A 194 0.65 13.33 -13.03
C LEU A 194 0.37 12.93 -11.58
N GLY A 195 -0.14 13.87 -10.76
CA GLY A 195 -0.61 13.57 -9.41
C GLY A 195 -1.70 12.51 -9.36
N PHE A 196 -2.75 12.66 -10.18
CA PHE A 196 -3.82 11.66 -10.28
C PHE A 196 -3.31 10.33 -10.83
N ALA A 197 -2.34 10.35 -11.76
CA ALA A 197 -1.69 9.15 -12.28
C ALA A 197 -0.98 8.38 -11.16
N CYS A 198 -0.17 9.07 -10.34
CA CYS A 198 0.57 8.49 -9.23
C CYS A 198 -0.38 7.92 -8.15
N ALA A 199 -1.43 8.63 -7.78
CA ALA A 199 -2.42 8.14 -6.83
C ALA A 199 -3.19 6.90 -7.35
N THR A 200 -3.56 6.92 -8.64
CA THR A 200 -4.24 5.77 -9.27
C THR A 200 -3.31 4.56 -9.34
N LEU A 201 -2.05 4.77 -9.75
CA LEU A 201 -1.04 3.70 -9.77
C LEU A 201 -0.80 3.16 -8.36
N TYR A 202 -0.73 4.03 -7.35
CA TYR A 202 -0.55 3.62 -5.95
C TYR A 202 -1.68 2.69 -5.47
N PHE A 203 -2.95 3.06 -5.67
CA PHE A 203 -4.07 2.19 -5.28
C PHE A 203 -4.17 0.92 -6.12
N LEU A 204 -3.70 0.96 -7.36
CA LEU A 204 -3.61 -0.21 -8.22
C LEU A 204 -2.57 -1.21 -7.72
N LEU A 205 -1.53 -0.75 -7.00
CA LEU A 205 -0.48 -1.63 -6.52
C LEU A 205 -1.03 -2.62 -5.48
N PRO A 206 -0.70 -3.91 -5.61
CA PRO A 206 -1.21 -4.94 -4.72
C PRO A 206 -0.64 -4.81 -3.29
N TYR A 207 0.42 -4.02 -3.09
CA TYR A 207 0.96 -3.72 -1.75
C TYR A 207 -0.05 -3.04 -0.84
N THR A 208 -0.97 -2.23 -1.39
CA THR A 208 -2.01 -1.56 -0.60
C THR A 208 -2.96 -2.56 0.06
N TYR A 209 -3.25 -3.67 -0.62
CA TYR A 209 -3.99 -4.79 -0.05
C TYR A 209 -3.13 -5.60 0.93
N LEU A 210 -1.87 -5.91 0.57
CA LEU A 210 -0.96 -6.69 1.43
C LEU A 210 -0.74 -6.07 2.82
N MET A 211 -0.75 -4.74 2.91
CA MET A 211 -0.56 -4.03 4.18
C MET A 211 -1.79 -4.03 5.08
N MET A 212 -2.96 -4.47 4.59
CA MET A 212 -4.19 -4.49 5.36
C MET A 212 -4.10 -5.48 6.55
N PRO A 213 -4.34 -5.02 7.79
CA PRO A 213 -4.27 -5.87 8.98
C PRO A 213 -5.31 -6.99 8.97
N TYR A 214 -4.94 -8.12 9.58
CA TYR A 214 -5.79 -9.33 9.75
C TYR A 214 -6.27 -9.94 8.43
N THR A 215 -5.51 -9.76 7.36
CA THR A 215 -5.69 -10.47 6.09
C THR A 215 -5.19 -11.91 6.18
N GLY A 216 -5.66 -12.77 5.27
CA GLY A 216 -5.15 -14.14 5.10
C GLY A 216 -3.65 -14.22 4.78
N LEU A 217 -3.04 -13.07 4.47
CA LEU A 217 -1.67 -12.91 4.03
C LEU A 217 -0.68 -12.78 5.19
N LYS A 218 -1.12 -12.61 6.45
CA LYS A 218 -0.23 -12.59 7.63
C LYS A 218 0.91 -11.55 7.64
N ILE A 219 0.99 -10.64 6.67
CA ILE A 219 2.02 -9.58 6.59
C ILE A 219 1.47 -8.22 7.03
N GLY A 220 0.17 -7.96 6.84
CA GLY A 220 -0.40 -6.63 7.02
C GLY A 220 -0.24 -6.08 8.43
N ARG A 221 0.33 -4.89 8.52
CA ARG A 221 0.51 -4.11 9.74
C ARG A 221 0.23 -2.65 9.43
N TRP A 222 -0.62 -2.04 10.24
CA TRP A 222 -1.03 -0.65 10.05
C TRP A 222 0.14 0.34 10.26
N ASP A 223 1.13 -0.06 11.06
CA ASP A 223 2.29 0.78 11.36
C ASP A 223 3.07 1.12 10.08
N HIS A 224 3.29 0.18 9.17
CA HIS A 224 3.99 0.46 7.92
C HIS A 224 3.29 1.55 7.08
N SER A 225 1.95 1.53 7.05
CA SER A 225 1.15 2.54 6.33
C SER A 225 1.28 3.94 6.92
N TRP A 226 1.39 4.07 8.24
CA TRP A 226 1.54 5.38 8.88
C TRP A 226 2.94 5.98 8.61
N LEU A 227 4.01 5.16 8.65
CA LEU A 227 5.37 5.59 8.30
C LEU A 227 5.43 6.13 6.87
N MET A 228 4.85 5.38 5.92
CA MET A 228 4.80 5.81 4.52
C MET A 228 4.02 7.11 4.33
N ALA A 229 2.89 7.27 5.04
CA ALA A 229 2.12 8.51 5.00
C ALA A 229 2.95 9.70 5.49
N LEU A 230 3.60 9.58 6.65
CA LEU A 230 4.46 10.63 7.17
C LEU A 230 5.60 11.01 6.21
N MET A 231 6.22 10.02 5.57
CA MET A 231 7.29 10.26 4.60
C MET A 231 6.81 11.09 3.40
N ILE A 232 5.65 10.76 2.83
CA ILE A 232 5.07 11.53 1.73
C ILE A 232 4.69 12.94 2.18
N TRP A 233 4.12 13.09 3.37
CA TRP A 233 3.76 14.41 3.91
C TRP A 233 4.97 15.26 4.29
N ALA A 234 6.09 14.65 4.68
CA ALA A 234 7.36 15.35 4.84
C ALA A 234 7.84 15.96 3.51
N LEU A 235 7.61 15.27 2.39
CA LEU A 235 7.91 15.77 1.04
C LEU A 235 6.97 16.91 0.61
N VAL A 236 5.67 16.80 0.90
CA VAL A 236 4.70 17.90 0.68
C VAL A 236 5.21 19.17 1.36
N PHE A 237 5.66 19.07 2.62
CA PHE A 237 6.17 20.19 3.40
C PHE A 237 7.67 20.45 3.26
N HIS A 238 8.32 20.04 2.16
CA HIS A 238 9.76 20.26 1.95
C HIS A 238 10.20 21.73 2.10
N ASN A 239 9.33 22.69 1.77
CA ASN A 239 9.57 24.13 1.92
C ASN A 239 9.54 24.61 3.39
N LYS A 240 9.12 23.77 4.34
CA LYS A 240 9.06 24.06 5.78
C LYS A 240 9.95 23.05 6.52
N PRO A 241 11.27 23.31 6.64
CA PRO A 241 12.23 22.30 7.10
C PRO A 241 11.93 21.77 8.51
N ILE A 242 11.38 22.60 9.40
CA ILE A 242 10.98 22.18 10.75
C ILE A 242 9.86 21.14 10.69
N VAL A 243 8.81 21.40 9.89
CA VAL A 243 7.66 20.49 9.76
C VAL A 243 8.09 19.20 9.07
N SER A 244 8.85 19.31 7.98
CA SER A 244 9.39 18.16 7.26
C SER A 244 10.28 17.29 8.15
N GLY A 245 11.17 17.91 8.93
CA GLY A 245 12.06 17.23 9.86
C GLY A 245 11.32 16.52 11.00
N ILE A 246 10.28 17.14 11.56
CA ILE A 246 9.42 16.48 12.57
C ILE A 246 8.73 15.26 11.96
N LEU A 247 8.15 15.39 10.76
CA LEU A 247 7.45 14.28 10.10
C LEU A 247 8.40 13.13 9.74
N MET A 248 9.61 13.43 9.24
CA MET A 248 10.65 12.43 9.02
C MET A 248 11.08 11.76 10.33
N GLY A 249 11.35 12.54 11.38
CA GLY A 249 11.76 12.01 12.68
C GLY A 249 10.71 11.08 13.31
N LEU A 250 9.41 11.37 13.11
CA LEU A 250 8.32 10.51 13.57
C LEU A 250 8.17 9.22 12.74
N SER A 251 8.75 9.17 11.55
CA SER A 251 8.66 8.00 10.66
C SER A 251 9.73 6.93 10.91
N PHE A 252 10.70 7.17 11.80
CA PHE A 252 11.76 6.23 12.19
C PHE A 252 11.56 5.75 13.63
#